data_AF-A0A929IHN4-F1
#
_entry.id   AF-A0A929IHN4-F1
#
_cell.length_a   1.000
_cell.length_b   1.000
_cell.length_c   1.000
_cell.angle_alpha   90.00
_cell.angle_beta   90.00
_cell.angle_gamma   90.00
#
_symmetry.space_group_name_H-M   'P 1'
#
loop_
_entity.id
_entity.type
_entity.pdbx_description
1 polymer ?
#
loop_
_entity_poly.entity_id
_entity_poly.type
_entity_poly.pdbx_seq_one_letter_code
_entity_poly.pdbx_strand_id
1 'polypeptide(L)'
;MSSRYANVIGITVTAVGLMMLVLPGAATAQGVAAEIEKMRIASQRFADVKVALAEGYVPAPPGECISAAHEGLPPEWGAMGIHYVNPKILKMKAGGARVDGGSTHTDFMNPAILLYEPQADESLVLVGIENLVFLNAWHAAGNSAPPTFAGRTWDT
;
A
#
# COMPACT_ATOMS: atom_id res chain seq x y z
N MET A 1 -39.09 57.88 -29.47
CA MET A 1 -37.78 58.47 -29.10
C MET A 1 -37.31 57.79 -27.82
N SER A 2 -36.21 57.03 -27.88
CA SER A 2 -34.87 57.44 -27.40
C SER A 2 -34.87 57.69 -25.87
N SER A 3 -34.07 57.03 -25.03
CA SER A 3 -32.62 56.83 -25.18
C SER A 3 -32.11 55.69 -24.29
N ARG A 4 -31.10 54.98 -24.80
CA ARG A 4 -30.23 54.05 -24.08
C ARG A 4 -29.09 54.83 -23.41
N TYR A 5 -28.75 54.54 -22.15
CA TYR A 5 -27.42 54.72 -21.53
C TYR A 5 -27.36 53.76 -20.32
N ALA A 6 -26.71 52.59 -20.43
CA ALA A 6 -25.29 52.34 -20.18
C ALA A 6 -24.88 52.59 -18.71
N ASN A 7 -25.13 51.60 -17.83
CA ASN A 7 -24.44 51.50 -16.54
C ASN A 7 -23.40 50.38 -16.63
N VAL A 8 -22.14 50.78 -16.77
CA VAL A 8 -20.97 49.91 -16.64
C VAL A 8 -20.85 49.54 -15.17
N ILE A 9 -21.01 48.26 -14.83
CA ILE A 9 -20.57 47.72 -13.54
C ILE A 9 -19.19 47.13 -13.76
N GLY A 10 -18.15 47.93 -13.47
CA GLY A 10 -16.79 47.45 -13.39
C GLY A 10 -16.64 46.57 -12.15
N ILE A 11 -16.38 45.28 -12.35
CA ILE A 11 -15.96 44.37 -11.27
C ILE A 11 -14.44 44.50 -11.16
N THR A 12 -13.99 45.21 -10.14
CA THR A 12 -12.60 45.14 -9.67
C THR A 12 -12.36 43.74 -9.10
N VAL A 13 -11.59 42.91 -9.81
CA VAL A 13 -11.00 41.70 -9.23
C VAL A 13 -9.80 42.16 -8.41
N THR A 14 -10.01 42.43 -7.12
CA THR A 14 -8.89 42.48 -6.16
C THR A 14 -8.39 41.07 -5.97
N ALA A 15 -7.27 40.74 -6.62
CA ALA A 15 -6.47 39.59 -6.29
C ALA A 15 -5.88 39.79 -4.87
N VAL A 16 -6.67 39.46 -3.85
CA VAL A 16 -6.13 39.22 -2.51
C VAL A 16 -5.37 37.91 -2.63
N GLY A 17 -4.04 38.02 -2.70
CA GLY A 17 -3.13 36.88 -2.73
C GLY A 17 -3.43 35.98 -1.54
N LEU A 18 -4.11 34.86 -1.80
CA LEU A 18 -4.24 33.77 -0.86
C LEU A 18 -2.85 33.15 -0.76
N MET A 19 -2.09 33.60 0.23
CA MET A 19 -0.82 32.99 0.59
C MET A 19 -1.15 31.61 1.15
N MET A 20 -1.20 30.62 0.26
CA MET A 20 -1.33 29.22 0.64
C MET A 20 -0.12 28.88 1.50
N LEU A 21 -0.36 28.71 2.80
CA LEU A 21 0.56 28.02 3.68
C LEU A 21 0.70 26.60 3.12
N VAL A 22 1.73 26.36 2.32
CA VAL A 22 2.09 25.01 1.89
C VAL A 22 2.63 24.33 3.14
N LEU A 23 1.78 23.57 3.84
CA LEU A 23 2.22 22.63 4.87
C LEU A 23 3.10 21.58 4.16
N PRO A 24 4.41 21.52 4.43
CA PRO A 24 5.22 20.43 3.92
C PRO A 24 4.77 19.14 4.61
N GLY A 25 4.16 18.22 3.86
CA GLY A 25 3.85 16.88 4.39
C GLY A 25 2.60 16.19 3.85
N ALA A 26 1.65 16.91 3.23
CA ALA A 26 0.49 16.26 2.63
C ALA A 26 0.81 15.81 1.19
N ALA A 27 0.93 14.50 0.98
CA ALA A 27 1.00 13.95 -0.37
C ALA A 27 -0.29 14.28 -1.13
N THR A 28 -0.17 14.85 -2.33
CA THR A 28 -1.34 15.12 -3.18
C THR A 28 -1.91 13.80 -3.71
N ALA A 29 -3.21 13.74 -3.99
CA ALA A 29 -3.84 12.53 -4.55
C ALA A 29 -3.13 12.07 -5.85
N GLN A 30 -2.73 13.02 -6.70
CA GLN A 30 -1.95 12.75 -7.91
C GLN A 30 -0.56 12.20 -7.60
N GLY A 31 0.11 12.72 -6.57
CA GLY A 31 1.40 12.21 -6.12
C GLY A 31 1.31 10.77 -5.59
N VAL A 32 0.28 10.47 -4.80
CA VAL A 32 0.03 9.10 -4.30
C VAL A 32 -0.25 8.14 -5.45
N ALA A 33 -1.10 8.53 -6.41
CA ALA A 33 -1.41 7.69 -7.58
C ALA A 33 -0.17 7.39 -8.42
N ALA A 34 0.70 8.40 -8.63
CA ALA A 34 1.96 8.20 -9.35
C ALA A 34 2.91 7.26 -8.62
N GLU A 35 2.96 7.30 -7.28
CA GLU A 35 3.78 6.38 -6.49
C GLU A 35 3.23 4.94 -6.55
N ILE A 36 1.90 4.77 -6.48
CA ILE A 36 1.25 3.47 -6.66
C ILE A 36 1.56 2.88 -8.03
N GLU A 37 1.54 3.70 -9.07
CA GLU A 37 1.87 3.26 -10.42
C GLU A 37 3.32 2.74 -10.53
N LYS A 38 4.28 3.40 -9.88
CA LYS A 38 5.67 2.91 -9.85
C LYS A 38 5.78 1.55 -9.16
N MET A 39 5.10 1.37 -8.03
CA MET A 39 5.07 0.09 -7.31
C MET A 39 4.44 -1.02 -8.15
N ARG A 40 3.35 -0.70 -8.85
CA ARG A 40 2.70 -1.62 -9.78
C ARG A 40 3.68 -2.05 -10.87
N ILE A 41 4.37 -1.10 -11.52
CA ILE A 41 5.38 -1.39 -12.55
C ILE A 41 6.52 -2.26 -11.98
N ALA A 42 7.08 -1.90 -10.84
CA ALA A 42 8.19 -2.65 -10.22
C ALA A 42 7.81 -4.10 -9.89
N SER A 43 6.54 -4.33 -9.55
CA SER A 43 6.04 -5.64 -9.16
C SER A 43 5.53 -6.50 -10.32
N GLN A 44 5.42 -5.96 -11.54
CA GLN A 44 4.88 -6.69 -12.71
C GLN A 44 5.61 -8.01 -12.99
N ARG A 45 6.92 -8.06 -12.77
CA ARG A 45 7.72 -9.28 -12.95
C ARG A 45 7.28 -10.43 -12.04
N PHE A 46 6.66 -10.13 -10.89
CA PHE A 46 6.11 -11.13 -9.98
C PHE A 46 4.75 -11.66 -10.44
N ALA A 47 4.17 -11.16 -11.54
CA ALA A 47 3.00 -11.81 -12.14
C ALA A 47 3.29 -13.28 -12.48
N ASP A 48 4.53 -13.62 -12.84
CA ASP A 48 5.02 -15.00 -12.81
C ASP A 48 5.50 -15.36 -11.40
N VAL A 49 4.72 -16.18 -10.69
CA VAL A 49 5.06 -16.66 -9.34
C VAL A 49 6.43 -17.35 -9.28
N LYS A 50 6.93 -17.91 -10.39
CA LYS A 50 8.27 -18.54 -10.42
C LYS A 50 9.37 -17.52 -10.18
N VAL A 51 9.19 -16.28 -10.59
CA VAL A 51 10.12 -15.17 -10.29
C VAL A 51 10.13 -14.90 -8.79
N ALA A 52 8.95 -14.87 -8.15
CA ALA A 52 8.85 -14.71 -6.70
C ALA A 52 9.57 -15.85 -5.95
N LEU A 53 9.30 -17.11 -6.33
CA LEU A 53 9.95 -18.27 -5.74
C LEU A 53 11.47 -18.23 -5.91
N ALA A 54 11.96 -17.86 -7.10
CA ALA A 54 13.39 -17.72 -7.36
C ALA A 54 14.06 -16.61 -6.53
N GLU A 55 13.32 -15.56 -6.17
CA GLU A 55 13.79 -14.47 -5.32
C GLU A 55 13.61 -14.75 -3.81
N GLY A 56 13.18 -15.96 -3.46
CA GLY A 56 13.09 -16.42 -2.08
C GLY A 56 11.78 -16.10 -1.36
N TYR A 57 10.73 -15.75 -2.10
CA TYR A 57 9.37 -15.73 -1.57
C TYR A 57 8.87 -17.17 -1.42
N VAL A 58 8.07 -17.42 -0.39
CA VAL A 58 7.45 -18.72 -0.12
C VAL A 58 6.01 -18.51 0.32
N PRO A 59 5.07 -19.42 -0.01
CA PRO A 59 3.70 -19.32 0.49
C PRO A 59 3.71 -19.36 2.02
N ALA A 60 3.05 -18.39 2.65
CA ALA A 60 2.91 -18.31 4.10
C ALA A 60 2.07 -19.49 4.60
N PRO A 61 2.54 -20.29 5.58
CA PRO A 61 1.77 -21.44 6.08
C PRO A 61 0.38 -21.00 6.61
N PRO A 62 -0.70 -21.73 6.27
CA PRO A 62 -0.75 -23.03 5.60
C PRO A 62 -0.63 -23.01 4.06
N GLY A 63 -0.52 -21.83 3.44
CA GLY A 63 -0.45 -21.66 1.98
C GLY A 63 -1.82 -21.52 1.32
N GLU A 64 -2.86 -21.30 2.13
CA GLU A 64 -4.24 -21.19 1.68
C GLU A 64 -4.66 -19.72 1.46
N CYS A 65 -5.61 -19.51 0.55
CA CYS A 65 -6.25 -18.22 0.38
C CYS A 65 -7.21 -17.98 1.56
N ILE A 66 -6.91 -16.99 2.40
CA ILE A 66 -7.80 -16.62 3.49
C ILE A 66 -8.94 -15.79 2.90
N SER A 67 -10.16 -16.34 2.97
CA SER A 67 -11.38 -15.67 2.54
C SER A 67 -12.25 -15.33 3.74
N ALA A 68 -13.10 -14.31 3.61
CA ALA A 68 -14.09 -13.99 4.63
C ALA A 68 -14.94 -15.23 4.96
N ALA A 69 -15.35 -16.00 3.95
CA ALA A 69 -16.10 -17.24 4.14
C ALA A 69 -15.32 -18.30 4.94
N HIS A 70 -14.02 -18.46 4.71
CA HIS A 70 -13.16 -19.37 5.50
C HIS A 70 -13.08 -18.97 6.98
N GLU A 71 -13.19 -17.67 7.27
CA GLU A 71 -13.23 -17.10 8.62
C GLU A 71 -14.65 -17.01 9.22
N GLY A 72 -15.67 -17.54 8.53
CA GLY A 72 -17.07 -17.48 8.97
C GLY A 72 -17.71 -16.09 8.85
N LEU A 73 -17.12 -15.21 8.05
CA LEU A 73 -17.58 -13.84 7.77
C LEU A 73 -18.37 -13.76 6.44
N PRO A 74 -19.15 -12.69 6.21
CA PRO A 74 -19.93 -12.53 4.98
C PRO A 74 -19.05 -12.62 3.71
N PRO A 75 -19.38 -13.49 2.73
CA PRO A 75 -18.55 -13.68 1.53
C PRO A 75 -18.29 -12.41 0.73
N GLU A 76 -19.22 -11.45 0.75
CA GLU A 76 -19.09 -10.15 0.09
C GLU A 76 -17.97 -9.28 0.65
N TRP A 77 -17.36 -9.65 1.79
CA TRP A 77 -16.17 -8.99 2.33
C TRP A 77 -14.88 -9.42 1.61
N GLY A 78 -14.94 -10.41 0.72
CA GLY A 78 -13.86 -10.79 -0.17
C GLY A 78 -12.82 -11.73 0.44
N ALA A 79 -11.61 -11.71 -0.11
CA ALA A 79 -10.48 -12.54 0.31
C ALA A 79 -9.19 -11.74 0.28
N MET A 80 -8.20 -12.17 1.08
CA MET A 80 -6.88 -11.54 1.12
C MET A 80 -5.91 -12.12 0.08
N GLY A 81 -6.24 -13.28 -0.50
CA GLY A 81 -5.35 -14.02 -1.38
C GLY A 81 -4.38 -14.93 -0.62
N ILE A 82 -3.57 -15.67 -1.38
CA ILE A 82 -2.45 -16.46 -0.87
C ILE A 82 -1.28 -15.51 -0.66
N HIS A 83 -0.80 -15.41 0.58
CA HIS A 83 0.35 -14.60 0.91
C HIS A 83 1.63 -15.36 0.57
N TYR A 84 2.49 -14.76 -0.23
CA TYR A 84 3.85 -15.20 -0.47
C TYR A 84 4.79 -14.24 0.24
N VAL A 85 5.44 -14.71 1.30
CA VAL A 85 6.31 -13.92 2.17
C VAL A 85 7.77 -14.13 1.79
N ASN A 86 8.60 -13.10 1.90
CA ASN A 86 10.05 -13.24 1.80
C ASN A 86 10.66 -13.30 3.22
N PRO A 87 11.03 -14.49 3.73
CA PRO A 87 11.47 -14.65 5.12
C PRO A 87 12.75 -13.89 5.42
N LYS A 88 13.60 -13.66 4.39
CA LYS A 88 14.85 -12.92 4.52
C LYS A 88 14.60 -11.43 4.69
N ILE A 89 13.71 -10.83 3.89
CA ILE A 89 13.32 -9.42 4.05
C ILE A 89 12.63 -9.22 5.41
N LEU A 90 11.74 -10.14 5.78
CA LEU A 90 11.02 -10.10 7.06
C LEU A 90 11.90 -10.45 8.28
N LYS A 91 13.10 -11.01 8.06
CA LYS A 91 13.96 -11.56 9.11
C LYS A 91 13.16 -12.48 10.04
N MET A 92 12.34 -13.36 9.46
CA MET A 92 11.44 -14.23 10.21
C MET A 92 12.23 -15.13 11.16
N LYS A 93 11.69 -15.34 12.35
CA LYS A 93 12.24 -16.26 13.35
C LYS A 93 11.35 -17.49 13.45
N ALA A 94 11.96 -18.67 13.51
CA ALA A 94 11.25 -19.92 13.73
C ALA A 94 10.98 -20.17 15.23
N GLY A 95 9.99 -21.00 15.54
CA GLY A 95 9.85 -21.63 16.86
C GLY A 95 8.91 -20.95 17.86
N GLY A 96 8.14 -19.94 17.45
CA GLY A 96 7.11 -19.30 18.29
C GLY A 96 5.69 -19.74 17.95
N ALA A 97 4.74 -19.56 18.88
CA ALA A 97 3.31 -19.75 18.64
C ALA A 97 2.68 -18.67 17.76
N ARG A 98 3.39 -17.55 17.54
CA ARG A 98 3.00 -16.47 16.65
C ARG A 98 4.13 -16.19 15.67
N VAL A 99 3.78 -15.63 14.51
CA VAL A 99 4.76 -15.10 13.56
C VAL A 99 5.58 -14.01 14.25
N ASP A 100 6.90 -14.17 14.25
CA ASP A 100 7.86 -13.18 14.76
C ASP A 100 8.97 -12.95 13.73
N GLY A 101 9.60 -11.79 13.81
CA GLY A 101 10.66 -11.37 12.92
C GLY A 101 11.39 -10.13 13.43
N GLY A 102 12.32 -9.65 12.63
CA GLY A 102 13.20 -8.54 12.98
C GLY A 102 13.17 -7.38 12.01
N SER A 103 12.24 -7.39 11.04
CA SER A 103 12.22 -6.41 9.97
C SER A 103 11.51 -5.12 10.34
N THR A 104 12.08 -4.04 9.85
CA THR A 104 11.53 -2.67 9.83
C THR A 104 11.34 -2.22 8.37
N HIS A 105 11.23 -3.17 7.44
CA HIS A 105 11.22 -2.92 6.00
C HIS A 105 9.90 -2.30 5.54
N THR A 106 9.99 -1.15 4.87
CA THR A 106 8.85 -0.36 4.39
C THR A 106 9.00 0.05 2.93
N ASP A 107 9.99 -0.50 2.22
CA ASP A 107 10.18 -0.24 0.79
C ASP A 107 9.24 -1.12 -0.03
N PHE A 108 8.26 -0.50 -0.68
CA PHE A 108 7.28 -1.20 -1.52
C PHE A 108 7.76 -1.39 -2.98
N MET A 109 8.90 -0.83 -3.37
CA MET A 109 9.53 -1.15 -4.65
C MET A 109 10.19 -2.54 -4.62
N ASN A 110 10.46 -3.05 -3.41
CA ASN A 110 10.91 -4.40 -3.12
C ASN A 110 10.07 -4.98 -1.96
N PRO A 111 8.79 -5.33 -2.19
CA PRO A 111 7.85 -5.63 -1.13
C PRO A 111 8.22 -6.91 -0.37
N ALA A 112 7.94 -6.98 0.93
CA ALA A 112 8.23 -8.17 1.72
C ALA A 112 7.21 -9.31 1.50
N ILE A 113 6.02 -8.98 0.98
CA ILE A 113 4.90 -9.89 0.80
C ILE A 113 4.23 -9.62 -0.56
N LEU A 114 3.83 -10.69 -1.25
CA LEU A 114 3.06 -10.68 -2.48
C LEU A 114 1.74 -11.41 -2.26
N LEU A 115 0.65 -10.91 -2.83
CA LEU A 115 -0.67 -11.52 -2.72
C LEU A 115 -1.10 -12.08 -4.07
N TYR A 116 -1.42 -13.38 -4.09
CA TYR A 116 -1.92 -14.04 -5.29
C TYR A 116 -3.35 -14.54 -5.11
N GLU A 117 -4.19 -14.27 -6.10
CA GLU A 117 -5.52 -14.86 -6.19
C GLU A 117 -5.46 -16.14 -7.05
N PRO A 118 -5.86 -17.30 -6.50
CA PRO A 118 -6.01 -18.51 -7.29
C PRO A 118 -7.22 -18.38 -8.22
N GLN A 119 -6.99 -18.66 -9.49
CA GLN A 119 -8.03 -18.69 -10.52
C GLN A 119 -8.68 -20.07 -10.60
N ALA A 120 -9.81 -20.17 -11.32
CA ALA A 120 -10.53 -21.43 -11.50
C ALA A 120 -9.70 -22.52 -12.23
N ASP A 121 -8.69 -22.12 -13.01
CA ASP A 121 -7.75 -23.02 -13.71
C ASP A 121 -6.46 -23.27 -12.92
N GLU A 122 -6.44 -22.94 -11.62
CA GLU A 122 -5.30 -23.03 -10.71
C GLU A 122 -4.13 -22.07 -11.03
N SER A 123 -4.26 -21.22 -12.05
CA SER A 123 -3.30 -20.14 -12.27
C SER A 123 -3.36 -19.11 -11.13
N LEU A 124 -2.27 -18.37 -10.96
CA LEU A 124 -2.17 -17.33 -9.92
C LEU A 124 -2.12 -15.95 -10.57
N VAL A 125 -2.95 -15.03 -10.08
CA VAL A 125 -2.91 -13.62 -10.47
C VAL A 125 -2.35 -12.82 -9.31
N LEU A 126 -1.30 -12.02 -9.57
CA LEU A 126 -0.79 -11.06 -8.58
C LEU A 126 -1.84 -9.94 -8.38
N VAL A 127 -2.41 -9.87 -7.18
CA VAL A 127 -3.48 -8.91 -6.85
C VAL A 127 -3.03 -7.83 -5.88
N GLY A 128 -1.88 -8.00 -5.23
CA GLY A 128 -1.38 -7.02 -4.27
C GLY A 128 0.05 -7.25 -3.84
N ILE A 129 0.59 -6.23 -3.18
CA ILE A 129 1.89 -6.24 -2.52
C ILE A 129 1.71 -5.66 -1.12
N GLU A 130 2.48 -6.15 -0.17
CA GLU A 130 2.42 -5.71 1.22
C GLU A 130 3.81 -5.64 1.85
N ASN A 131 3.88 -4.89 2.94
CA ASN A 131 5.00 -4.87 3.87
C ASN A 131 4.49 -5.12 5.29
N LEU A 132 5.31 -5.79 6.08
CA LEU A 132 5.03 -6.11 7.47
C LEU A 132 6.20 -5.64 8.33
N VAL A 133 5.92 -4.82 9.35
CA VAL A 133 6.89 -4.43 10.36
C VAL A 133 6.56 -5.11 11.68
N PHE A 134 7.60 -5.55 12.40
CA PHE A 134 7.43 -6.11 13.74
C PHE A 134 7.56 -5.00 14.76
N LEU A 135 6.52 -4.76 15.57
CA LEU A 135 6.47 -3.63 16.50
C LEU A 135 7.69 -3.56 17.43
N ASN A 136 8.13 -4.70 17.96
CA ASN A 136 9.32 -4.78 18.80
C ASN A 136 10.60 -4.39 18.04
N ALA A 137 10.75 -4.82 16.79
CA ALA A 137 11.89 -4.44 15.95
C ALA A 137 11.86 -2.96 15.58
N TRP A 138 10.66 -2.43 15.30
CA TRP A 138 10.44 -1.02 14.98
C TRP A 138 10.86 -0.10 16.13
N HIS A 139 10.41 -0.41 17.35
CA HIS A 139 10.79 0.33 18.56
C HIS A 139 12.27 0.15 18.93
N ALA A 140 12.81 -1.08 18.79
CA ALA A 140 14.23 -1.33 19.04
C ALA A 140 15.16 -0.57 18.08
N ALA A 141 14.69 -0.24 16.88
CA ALA A 141 15.39 0.63 15.93
C ALA A 141 15.28 2.13 16.28
N GLY A 142 14.64 2.49 17.39
CA GLY A 142 14.51 3.88 17.87
C GLY A 142 13.31 4.64 17.29
N ASN A 143 12.40 3.97 16.58
CA ASN A 143 11.21 4.61 16.05
C ASN A 143 10.10 4.67 17.11
N SER A 144 9.53 5.86 17.32
CA SER A 144 8.40 6.07 18.25
C SER A 144 7.08 6.37 17.55
N ALA A 145 7.12 6.76 16.27
CA ALA A 145 5.93 6.97 15.44
C ALA A 145 5.70 5.76 14.53
N PRO A 146 4.45 5.47 14.11
CA PRO A 146 4.19 4.39 13.16
C PRO A 146 4.87 4.66 11.80
N PRO A 147 5.11 3.61 11.00
CA PRO A 147 5.56 3.80 9.62
C PRO A 147 4.61 4.70 8.85
N THR A 148 5.17 5.49 7.93
CA THR A 148 4.40 6.33 7.01
C THR A 148 4.79 5.99 5.59
N PHE A 149 3.80 5.80 4.72
CA PHE A 149 4.00 5.62 3.29
C PHE A 149 3.02 6.50 2.50
N ALA A 150 3.52 7.16 1.45
CA ALA A 150 2.73 8.06 0.61
C ALA A 150 1.86 9.07 1.40
N GLY A 151 2.41 9.61 2.50
CA GLY A 151 1.71 10.56 3.38
C GLY A 151 0.63 9.95 4.28
N ARG A 152 0.50 8.62 4.35
CA ARG A 152 -0.39 7.91 5.26
C ARG A 152 0.39 7.16 6.33
N THR A 153 0.08 7.47 7.58
CA THR A 153 0.55 6.72 8.75
C THR A 153 -0.18 5.39 8.80
N TRP A 154 0.55 4.32 9.09
CA TRP A 154 -0.04 2.99 9.25
C TRP A 154 -0.83 2.91 10.56
N ASP A 155 -1.92 2.15 10.53
CA ASP A 155 -2.70 1.86 11.73
C ASP A 155 -1.89 0.95 12.67
N THR A 156 -2.08 1.12 13.98
CA THR A 156 -1.36 0.37 15.04
C THR A 156 -2.29 -0.17 16.09
#